data_AF-A0A183UY18-F1
#
_entry.id   AF-A0A183UY18-F1
#
_cell.length_a   1.000
_cell.length_b   1.000
_cell.length_c   1.000
_cell.angle_alpha   90.00
_cell.angle_beta   90.00
_cell.angle_gamma   90.00
#
_symmetry.space_group_name_H-M   'P 1'
#
loop_
_entity.id
_entity.type
_entity.pdbx_description
1 polymer ?
#
loop_
_entity_poly.entity_id
_entity_poly.type
_entity_poly.pdbx_seq_one_letter_code
_entity_poly.pdbx_strand_id
1 'polypeptide(L)'
;MVRNAEYFLSDPALLSINDATAAVRLLMGRNDIAIDQTENDLMVKKGLPAVITKENANHRIGDICYERVPVVVGKTLAFVEPVTHDLVLKSRQSRCAWKKSSNIPEIFLSNALYHLTKDERSVVLNTTKPSDLSSELIELVLDCLDQK
;
A
#
# COMPACT_ATOMS: atom_id res chain seq x y z
N MET A 1 -21.02 -8.27 16.51
CA MET A 1 -21.85 -8.60 15.33
C MET A 1 -20.88 -8.80 14.17
N VAL A 2 -20.37 -10.03 14.02
CA VAL A 2 -19.37 -10.40 13.01
C VAL A 2 -20.13 -10.80 11.76
N ARG A 3 -19.92 -10.12 10.63
CA ARG A 3 -20.54 -10.49 9.35
C ARG A 3 -19.67 -11.53 8.67
N ASN A 4 -20.30 -12.61 8.24
CA ASN A 4 -19.71 -13.86 7.74
C ASN A 4 -18.80 -13.65 6.53
N ALA A 5 -17.69 -14.40 6.52
CA ALA A 5 -16.68 -14.46 5.45
C ALA A 5 -17.24 -14.88 4.07
N GLU A 6 -18.45 -15.44 4.01
CA GLU A 6 -19.08 -15.94 2.78
C GLU A 6 -19.61 -14.84 1.84
N TYR A 7 -19.81 -13.60 2.30
CA TYR A 7 -20.23 -12.50 1.42
C TYR A 7 -19.07 -11.84 0.66
N PHE A 8 -17.82 -12.07 1.04
CA PHE A 8 -16.66 -11.32 0.54
C PHE A 8 -16.23 -11.67 -0.89
N LEU A 9 -16.56 -12.86 -1.39
CA LEU A 9 -16.25 -13.27 -2.76
C LEU A 9 -17.30 -12.81 -3.80
N SER A 10 -18.32 -12.06 -3.37
CA SER A 10 -19.39 -11.56 -4.24
C SER A 10 -19.32 -10.07 -4.53
N ASP A 11 -18.36 -9.35 -3.95
CA ASP A 11 -18.17 -7.93 -4.22
C ASP A 11 -17.34 -7.73 -5.51
N PRO A 12 -17.95 -7.24 -6.60
CA PRO A 12 -17.24 -6.97 -7.84
C PRO A 12 -16.12 -5.93 -7.68
N ALA A 13 -16.15 -5.09 -6.63
CA ALA A 13 -15.07 -4.17 -6.32
C ALA A 13 -13.79 -4.90 -5.92
N LEU A 14 -13.88 -5.98 -5.14
CA LEU A 14 -12.71 -6.79 -4.73
C LEU A 14 -12.11 -7.56 -5.91
N LEU A 15 -12.96 -8.07 -6.80
CA LEU A 15 -12.53 -8.81 -8.01
C LEU A 15 -11.85 -7.90 -9.06
N SER A 16 -12.08 -6.59 -9.01
CA SER A 16 -11.48 -5.62 -9.92
C SER A 16 -10.13 -5.08 -9.43
N ILE A 17 -9.72 -5.37 -8.18
CA ILE A 17 -8.46 -4.88 -7.62
C ILE A 17 -7.34 -5.85 -8.03
N ASN A 18 -6.52 -5.41 -9.00
CA ASN A 18 -5.35 -6.16 -9.48
C ASN A 18 -4.13 -6.05 -8.55
N ASP A 19 -4.29 -5.52 -7.34
CA ASP A 19 -3.22 -5.32 -6.35
C ASP A 19 -3.58 -6.04 -5.04
N ALA A 20 -2.81 -7.07 -4.69
CA ALA A 20 -3.08 -7.90 -3.51
C ALA A 20 -3.07 -7.09 -2.21
N THR A 21 -2.21 -6.07 -2.11
CA THR A 21 -2.16 -5.20 -0.93
C THR A 21 -3.45 -4.41 -0.80
N ALA A 22 -3.89 -3.74 -1.86
CA ALA A 22 -5.12 -2.96 -1.84
C ALA A 22 -6.37 -3.80 -1.55
N ALA A 23 -6.46 -5.01 -2.12
CA ALA A 23 -7.57 -5.93 -1.87
C ALA A 23 -7.62 -6.35 -0.39
N VAL A 24 -6.47 -6.73 0.19
CA VAL A 24 -6.39 -7.14 1.59
C VAL A 24 -6.64 -5.97 2.54
N ARG A 25 -6.14 -4.77 2.24
CA ARG A 25 -6.44 -3.56 3.03
C ARG A 25 -7.92 -3.27 3.10
N LEU A 26 -8.61 -3.39 1.96
CA LEU A 26 -10.05 -3.21 1.88
C LEU A 26 -10.80 -4.29 2.68
N LEU A 27 -10.36 -5.55 2.56
CA LEU A 27 -10.93 -6.68 3.29
C LEU A 27 -10.77 -6.54 4.82
N MET A 28 -9.58 -6.11 5.28
CA MET A 28 -9.24 -6.02 6.70
C MET A 28 -9.59 -4.67 7.33
N GLY A 29 -9.94 -3.65 6.53
CA GLY A 29 -10.16 -2.29 7.03
C GLY A 29 -8.91 -1.64 7.62
N ARG A 30 -7.72 -2.11 7.24
CA ARG A 30 -6.42 -1.62 7.72
C ARG A 30 -5.63 -1.05 6.54
N ASN A 31 -4.97 0.09 6.75
CA ASN A 31 -4.13 0.71 5.73
C ASN A 31 -2.63 0.48 5.98
N ASP A 32 -2.26 -0.10 7.12
CA ASP A 32 -0.88 -0.30 7.57
C ASP A 32 -0.32 -1.69 7.23
N ILE A 33 -0.93 -2.40 6.28
CA ILE A 33 -0.53 -3.77 5.90
C ILE A 33 -0.09 -3.80 4.44
N ALA A 34 0.99 -4.49 4.11
CA ALA A 34 1.39 -4.78 2.74
C ALA A 34 1.45 -6.30 2.50
N ILE A 35 1.16 -6.71 1.27
CA ILE A 35 1.13 -8.10 0.84
C ILE A 35 2.15 -8.32 -0.26
N ASP A 36 3.08 -9.24 -0.02
CA ASP A 36 3.94 -9.79 -1.05
C ASP A 36 3.51 -11.21 -1.35
N GLN A 37 3.11 -11.47 -2.59
CA GLN A 37 2.73 -12.80 -3.04
C GLN A 37 3.88 -13.45 -3.81
N THR A 38 4.23 -14.67 -3.40
CA THR A 38 5.10 -15.59 -4.15
C THR A 38 4.27 -16.77 -4.66
N GLU A 39 4.85 -17.67 -5.44
CA GLU A 39 4.11 -18.80 -6.05
C GLU A 39 3.32 -19.63 -5.03
N ASN A 40 3.85 -19.82 -3.82
CA ASN A 40 3.29 -20.69 -2.81
C ASN A 40 3.06 -20.03 -1.45
N ASP A 41 3.51 -18.79 -1.27
CA ASP A 41 3.41 -18.11 0.01
C ASP A 41 2.88 -16.69 -0.15
N LEU A 42 2.03 -16.30 0.79
CA LEU A 42 1.53 -14.95 0.96
C LEU A 42 2.16 -14.35 2.21
N MET A 43 3.01 -13.35 2.01
CA MET A 43 3.72 -12.67 3.09
C MET A 43 2.98 -11.39 3.44
N VAL A 44 2.48 -11.33 4.66
CA VAL A 44 1.81 -10.16 5.23
C VAL A 44 2.82 -9.36 6.03
N LYS A 45 2.98 -8.08 5.72
CA LYS A 45 3.91 -7.16 6.39
C LYS A 45 3.17 -6.01 7.03
N LYS A 46 3.64 -5.55 8.19
CA LYS A 46 3.16 -4.31 8.80
C LYS A 46 4.02 -3.14 8.33
N GLY A 47 3.41 -2.19 7.63
CA GLY A 47 4.05 -0.96 7.20
C GLY A 47 4.15 0.05 8.35
N LEU A 48 5.23 0.82 8.34
CA LEU A 48 5.43 1.89 9.30
C LEU A 48 4.89 3.21 8.76
N PRO A 49 4.20 4.03 9.58
CA PRO A 49 3.73 5.33 9.13
C PRO A 49 4.93 6.21 8.76
N ALA A 50 4.83 6.90 7.63
CA ALA A 50 5.83 7.85 7.16
C ALA A 50 5.34 9.29 7.33
N VAL A 51 6.22 10.15 7.84
CA VAL A 51 5.98 11.60 7.90
C VAL A 51 6.56 12.24 6.65
N ILE A 52 5.68 12.66 5.74
CA ILE A 52 6.07 13.41 4.55
C ILE A 52 6.50 14.81 4.98
N THR A 53 7.74 15.18 4.67
CA THR A 53 8.26 16.53 4.93
C THR A 53 8.05 17.45 3.73
N LYS A 54 7.95 16.90 2.53
CA LYS A 54 7.67 17.65 1.31
C LYS A 54 7.03 16.75 0.27
N GLU A 55 6.03 17.25 -0.43
CA GLU A 55 5.40 16.60 -1.57
C GLU A 55 5.59 17.44 -2.83
N ASN A 56 5.75 16.80 -3.99
CA ASN A 56 5.66 17.50 -5.26
C ASN A 56 4.58 16.83 -6.12
N ALA A 57 3.33 17.17 -5.85
CA ALA A 57 2.14 16.61 -6.49
C ALA A 57 2.12 16.75 -8.03
N ASN A 58 2.95 17.63 -8.59
CA ASN A 58 3.12 17.80 -10.03
C ASN A 58 4.05 16.75 -10.67
N HIS A 59 4.39 15.68 -9.95
CA HIS A 59 5.25 14.60 -10.43
C HIS A 59 6.66 15.06 -10.83
N ARG A 60 7.15 16.18 -10.29
CA ARG A 60 8.38 16.84 -10.77
C ARG A 60 9.35 17.18 -9.64
N ILE A 61 10.64 16.94 -9.90
CA ILE A 61 11.76 17.45 -9.08
C ILE A 61 12.77 18.12 -10.00
N GLY A 62 12.99 19.42 -9.80
CA GLY A 62 13.82 20.20 -10.72
C GLY A 62 13.22 20.15 -12.12
N ASP A 63 13.98 19.64 -13.10
CA ASP A 63 13.53 19.47 -14.50
C ASP A 63 13.19 18.03 -14.87
N ILE A 64 13.18 17.12 -13.88
CA ILE A 64 12.89 15.69 -14.09
C ILE A 64 11.45 15.41 -13.66
N CYS A 65 10.72 14.71 -14.53
CA CYS A 65 9.38 14.21 -14.23
C CYS A 65 9.41 12.71 -13.97
N TYR A 66 8.51 12.26 -13.10
CA TYR A 66 8.39 10.88 -12.67
C TYR A 66 6.98 10.36 -12.96
N GLU A 67 6.83 9.06 -13.15
CA GLU A 67 5.50 8.44 -13.29
C GLU A 67 4.71 8.50 -11.98
N ARG A 68 5.39 8.44 -10.83
CA ARG A 68 4.80 8.47 -9.49
C ARG A 68 5.04 9.81 -8.80
N VAL A 69 4.16 10.19 -7.87
CA VAL A 69 4.30 11.43 -7.10
C VAL A 69 5.54 11.35 -6.22
N PRO A 70 6.54 12.22 -6.41
CA PRO A 70 7.72 12.26 -5.55
C PRO A 70 7.43 12.97 -4.23
N VAL A 71 7.86 12.34 -3.14
CA VAL A 71 7.75 12.84 -1.76
C VAL A 71 9.09 12.73 -1.05
N VAL A 72 9.33 13.61 -0.08
CA VAL A 72 10.50 13.56 0.79
C VAL A 72 10.04 13.10 2.17
N VAL A 73 10.70 12.08 2.68
CA VAL A 73 10.52 11.59 4.06
C VAL A 73 11.83 11.77 4.80
N GLY A 74 11.85 12.76 5.70
CA GLY A 74 13.07 13.21 6.36
C GLY A 74 14.08 13.79 5.36
N LYS A 75 15.00 12.96 4.89
CA LYS A 75 16.03 13.32 3.88
C LYS A 75 16.02 12.41 2.64
N THR A 76 15.10 11.46 2.59
CA THR A 76 15.04 10.45 1.53
C THR A 76 13.97 10.82 0.52
N LEU A 77 14.32 10.80 -0.76
CA LEU A 77 13.35 10.86 -1.84
C LEU A 77 12.68 9.49 -1.99
N ALA A 78 11.36 9.48 -1.90
CA ALA A 78 10.50 8.33 -2.18
C ALA A 78 9.39 8.74 -3.15
N PHE A 79 8.57 7.78 -3.53
CA PHE A 79 7.47 7.99 -4.45
C PHE A 79 6.22 7.27 -3.95
N VAL A 80 5.06 7.85 -4.22
CA VAL A 80 3.77 7.28 -3.81
C VAL A 80 3.26 6.32 -4.88
N GLU A 81 2.92 5.10 -4.49
CA GLU A 81 2.23 4.14 -5.35
C GLU A 81 0.74 4.55 -5.51
N PRO A 82 0.23 4.78 -6.73
CA PRO A 82 -1.09 5.38 -6.99
C PRO A 82 -2.31 4.52 -6.59
N VAL A 83 -2.11 3.30 -6.06
CA VAL A 83 -3.19 2.42 -5.61
C VAL A 83 -3.13 2.23 -4.10
N THR A 84 -2.01 1.72 -3.61
CA THR A 84 -1.86 1.41 -2.19
C THR A 84 -1.55 2.66 -1.35
N HIS A 85 -1.04 3.73 -1.97
CA HIS A 85 -0.49 4.88 -1.27
C HIS A 85 0.71 4.49 -0.38
N ASP A 86 1.45 3.46 -0.78
CA ASP A 86 2.72 3.11 -0.14
C ASP A 86 3.87 3.91 -0.72
N LEU A 87 4.94 4.00 0.06
CA LEU A 87 6.19 4.59 -0.38
C LEU A 87 7.09 3.55 -1.04
N VAL A 88 7.52 3.87 -2.26
CA VAL A 88 8.53 3.11 -3.00
C VAL A 88 9.75 3.99 -3.27
N LEU A 89 10.94 3.37 -3.29
CA LEU A 89 12.20 4.12 -3.47
C LEU A 89 12.51 4.44 -4.93
N LYS A 90 11.73 3.90 -5.88
CA LYS A 90 11.99 4.04 -7.30
C LYS A 90 10.71 4.41 -8.04
N SER A 91 10.86 5.31 -8.99
CA SER A 91 9.87 5.61 -10.01
C SER A 91 10.58 5.74 -11.35
N ARG A 92 9.90 5.37 -12.43
CA ARG A 92 10.41 5.61 -13.78
C ARG A 92 10.38 7.10 -14.07
N GLN A 93 11.42 7.59 -14.72
CA GLN A 93 11.42 8.93 -15.26
C GLN A 93 10.55 8.96 -16.51
N SER A 94 9.72 9.99 -16.63
CA SER A 94 8.84 10.20 -17.77
C SER A 94 9.18 11.52 -18.45
N ARG A 95 8.75 11.66 -19.71
CA ARG A 95 8.79 12.98 -20.35
C ARG A 95 7.79 13.89 -19.63
N CYS A 96 8.20 15.10 -19.30
CA CYS A 96 7.32 16.10 -18.72
C CYS A 96 6.22 16.51 -19.72
N ALA A 97 5.12 15.77 -19.73
CA ALA A 97 3.97 16.02 -20.60
C ALA A 97 3.12 17.20 -20.09
N TRP A 98 3.25 17.56 -18.81
CA TRP A 98 2.40 18.54 -18.16
C TRP A 98 3.06 19.92 -18.14
N LYS A 99 2.53 20.84 -18.95
CA LYS A 99 2.74 22.27 -18.72
C LYS A 99 2.06 22.61 -17.40
N LYS A 100 2.79 23.32 -16.53
CA LYS A 100 2.39 23.78 -15.19
C LYS A 100 0.92 24.29 -15.21
N SER A 101 -0.05 23.47 -14.81
CA SER A 101 -1.41 23.95 -14.54
C SER A 101 -1.36 24.60 -13.17
N SER A 102 -1.43 25.92 -13.13
CA SER A 102 -1.23 26.71 -11.91
C SER A 102 -2.41 26.67 -10.92
N ASN A 103 -3.44 25.86 -11.15
CA ASN A 103 -4.70 25.92 -10.38
C ASN A 103 -5.32 24.53 -10.12
N ILE A 104 -4.56 23.55 -9.65
CA ILE A 104 -5.17 22.37 -9.01
C ILE A 104 -4.95 22.53 -7.50
N PRO A 105 -6.01 22.53 -6.66
CA PRO A 105 -5.85 22.51 -5.22
C PRO A 105 -4.96 21.33 -4.82
N GLU A 106 -3.86 21.60 -4.12
CA GLU A 106 -2.96 20.61 -3.51
C GLU A 106 -3.68 19.89 -2.37
N ILE A 107 -4.65 19.04 -2.70
CA ILE A 107 -5.30 18.19 -1.72
C ILE A 107 -5.57 16.88 -2.42
N PHE A 108 -4.76 15.83 -2.21
CA PHE A 108 -5.20 14.43 -2.37
C PHE A 108 -4.18 13.44 -1.77
N LEU A 109 -3.76 13.67 -0.53
CA LEU A 109 -3.18 12.62 0.34
C LEU A 109 -3.63 12.88 1.78
N SER A 110 -4.94 12.90 2.03
CA SER A 110 -5.46 12.94 3.41
C SER A 110 -5.24 11.62 4.17
N ASN A 111 -4.63 10.62 3.52
CA ASN A 111 -4.37 9.30 4.08
C ASN A 111 -2.91 9.23 4.54
N ALA A 112 -2.68 8.62 5.70
CA ALA A 112 -1.34 8.33 6.16
C ALA A 112 -0.64 7.41 5.14
N LEU A 113 0.59 7.77 4.74
CA LEU A 113 1.42 6.90 3.91
C LEU A 113 2.16 5.90 4.78
N TYR A 114 2.36 4.70 4.23
CA TYR A 114 3.11 3.63 4.88
C TYR A 114 4.33 3.26 4.04
N HIS A 115 5.41 2.85 4.70
CA HIS A 115 6.64 2.41 4.04
C HIS A 115 7.13 1.12 4.66
N LEU A 116 7.76 0.29 3.82
CA LEU A 116 8.38 -0.95 4.24
C LEU A 116 9.87 -0.77 4.58
N THR A 117 10.29 -1.18 5.77
CA THR A 117 11.69 -1.16 6.25
C THR A 117 12.25 -2.55 6.50
N LYS A 118 13.58 -2.67 6.56
CA LYS A 118 14.26 -3.96 6.81
C LYS A 118 13.92 -4.56 8.18
N ASP A 119 13.52 -3.72 9.15
CA ASP A 119 13.24 -4.12 10.53
C ASP A 119 11.75 -4.48 10.75
N GLU A 120 10.98 -4.63 9.67
CA GLU A 120 9.56 -4.93 9.77
C GLU A 120 9.25 -6.38 10.12
N ARG A 121 8.09 -6.52 10.75
CA ARG A 121 7.50 -7.82 11.00
C ARG A 121 6.74 -8.28 9.77
N SER A 122 6.98 -9.55 9.46
CA SER A 122 6.29 -10.26 8.40
C SER A 122 5.79 -11.59 8.94
N VAL A 123 4.60 -11.99 8.49
CA VAL A 123 4.03 -13.31 8.72
C VAL A 123 3.89 -13.97 7.36
N VAL A 124 4.35 -15.21 7.25
CA VAL A 124 4.30 -15.99 6.00
C VAL A 124 3.18 -17.01 6.10
N LEU A 125 2.26 -16.98 5.14
CA LEU A 125 1.15 -17.92 5.01
C LEU A 125 1.39 -18.82 3.81
N ASN A 126 1.40 -20.14 4.04
CA ASN A 126 1.54 -21.11 2.96
C ASN A 126 0.19 -21.29 2.23
N THR A 127 0.16 -21.03 0.93
CA THR A 127 -1.03 -21.08 0.07
C THR A 127 -1.21 -22.41 -0.66
N THR A 128 -0.27 -23.36 -0.54
CA THR A 128 -0.36 -24.69 -1.17
C THR A 128 -1.50 -25.55 -0.64
N LYS A 129 -2.09 -25.17 0.50
CA LYS A 129 -3.39 -25.68 0.94
C LYS A 129 -4.41 -24.56 0.71
N PRO A 130 -5.51 -24.78 -0.01
CA PRO A 130 -6.59 -23.81 -0.09
C PRO A 130 -7.29 -23.80 1.27
N SER A 131 -6.71 -23.08 2.21
CA SER A 131 -7.40 -22.67 3.42
C SER A 131 -8.28 -21.51 3.01
N ASP A 132 -9.60 -21.69 3.13
CA ASP A 132 -10.46 -20.57 3.48
C ASP A 132 -9.71 -19.72 4.50
N LEU A 133 -9.43 -18.47 4.15
CA LEU A 133 -8.88 -17.49 5.07
C LEU A 133 -9.99 -17.21 6.09
N SER A 134 -10.20 -18.15 7.01
CA SER A 134 -11.18 -18.01 8.07
C SER A 134 -10.84 -16.75 8.85
N SER A 135 -11.85 -16.07 9.36
CA SER A 135 -11.66 -14.88 10.20
C SER A 135 -10.68 -15.12 11.35
N GLU A 136 -10.61 -16.35 11.87
CA GLU A 136 -9.67 -16.75 12.92
C GLU A 136 -8.20 -16.68 12.48
N LEU A 137 -7.88 -17.09 11.25
CA LEU A 137 -6.52 -16.98 10.71
C LEU A 137 -6.13 -15.51 10.50
N ILE A 138 -7.09 -14.70 10.04
CA ILE A 138 -6.90 -13.25 9.88
C ILE A 138 -6.58 -12.61 11.24
N GLU A 139 -7.41 -12.84 12.26
CA GLU A 139 -7.19 -12.31 13.61
C GLU A 139 -5.84 -12.76 14.17
N LEU A 140 -5.46 -14.03 13.99
CA LEU A 140 -4.15 -14.53 14.44
C LEU A 140 -2.99 -13.80 13.76
N VAL A 141 -3.09 -13.54 12.45
CA VAL A 141 -2.07 -12.78 11.71
C VAL A 141 -1.98 -11.36 12.24
N LEU A 142 -3.11 -10.70 12.50
CA LEU A 142 -3.15 -9.34 13.04
C LEU A 142 -2.52 -9.31 14.45
N ASP A 143 -2.86 -10.26 15.31
CA ASP A 143 -2.28 -10.40 16.65
C ASP A 143 -0.75 -10.57 16.59
N CYS A 144 -0.24 -11.43 15.71
CA CYS A 144 1.19 -11.62 15.52
C CYS A 144 1.91 -10.33 15.07
N LEU A 145 1.24 -9.49 14.28
CA LEU A 145 1.79 -8.20 13.84
C LEU A 145 1.78 -7.14 14.96
N ASP A 146 0.88 -7.25 15.94
CA ASP A 146 0.64 -6.24 16.97
C ASP A 146 1.34 -6.53 18.34
N GLN A 147 1.85 -7.74 18.58
CA GLN A 147 2.57 -8.09 19.82
C GLN A 147 3.92 -7.37 20.00
N LYS A 148 4.01 -6.36 20.88
CA LYS A 148 5.21 -5.53 21.13
C LYS A 148 6.51 -6.29 21.36
#